data_AF-A0A7S1NWW2-F1
#
_entry.id   AF-A0A7S1NWW2-F1
#
_cell.length_a   1.000
_cell.length_b   1.000
_cell.length_c   1.000
_cell.angle_alpha   90.00
_cell.angle_beta   90.00
_cell.angle_gamma   90.00
#
_symmetry.space_group_name_H-M   'P 1'
#
loop_
_entity.id
_entity.type
_entity.pdbx_description
1 polymer ?
#
loop_
_entity_poly.entity_id
_entity_poly.type
_entity_poly.pdbx_seq_one_letter_code
_entity_poly.pdbx_strand_id
1 'polypeptide(L)'
;PLDEQKRHLQELKEEAQVAAKKMFEVEKQVAEERGTMQIFVWTFRGKTITMHVEPDQSVWAVKLKLQHIEGNPADQQRLIWGNQQLEDDRTLKDYYIPREASLHMLLRLRGGM
;
A
#
# COMPACT_ATOMS: atom_id res chain seq x y z
N PRO A 1 10.67 -10.92 40.10
CA PRO A 1 11.11 -12.29 39.73
C PRO A 1 10.95 -12.56 38.23
N LEU A 2 11.62 -13.57 37.65
CA LEU A 2 11.52 -13.88 36.20
C LEU A 2 10.06 -14.12 35.75
N ASP A 3 9.21 -14.65 36.64
CA ASP A 3 7.81 -14.92 36.35
C ASP A 3 6.96 -13.64 36.18
N GLU A 4 7.27 -12.58 36.93
CA GLU A 4 6.62 -11.27 36.77
C GLU A 4 7.00 -10.62 35.44
N GLN A 5 8.28 -10.74 35.04
CA GLN A 5 8.74 -10.24 33.74
C GLN A 5 8.05 -10.96 32.57
N LYS A 6 7.84 -12.27 32.68
CA LYS A 6 7.11 -13.04 31.65
C LYS A 6 5.64 -12.64 31.57
N ARG A 7 4.98 -12.42 32.71
CA ARG A 7 3.58 -11.95 32.75
C ARG A 7 3.43 -10.57 32.12
N HIS A 8 4.31 -9.63 32.47
CA HIS A 8 4.31 -8.29 31.90
C HIS A 8 4.59 -8.31 30.38
N LEU A 9 5.53 -9.13 29.92
CA LEU A 9 5.78 -9.29 28.48
C LEU A 9 4.58 -9.89 27.74
N GLN A 10 3.82 -10.76 28.39
CA GLN A 10 2.62 -11.34 27.80
C GLN A 10 1.48 -10.34 27.72
N GLU A 11 1.27 -9.55 28.77
CA GLU A 11 0.31 -8.45 28.79
C GLU A 11 0.62 -7.42 27.70
N LEU A 12 1.88 -6.99 27.58
CA LEU A 12 2.32 -6.09 26.50
C LEU A 12 2.07 -6.67 25.10
N LYS A 13 2.25 -7.98 24.91
CA LYS A 13 1.96 -8.64 23.63
C LYS A 13 0.46 -8.66 23.33
N GLU A 14 -0.38 -8.92 24.34
CA GLU A 14 -1.84 -8.91 24.19
C GLU A 14 -2.37 -7.50 23.92
N GLU A 15 -1.90 -6.49 24.66
CA GLU A 15 -2.24 -5.08 24.40
C GLU A 15 -1.84 -4.66 22.98
N ALA A 16 -0.63 -5.02 22.53
CA ALA A 16 -0.18 -4.75 21.18
C ALA A 16 -1.06 -5.45 20.12
N GLN A 17 -1.49 -6.69 20.36
CA GLN A 17 -2.40 -7.40 19.46
C GLN A 17 -3.78 -6.74 19.40
N VAL A 18 -4.33 -6.34 20.55
CA VAL A 18 -5.63 -5.64 20.62
C VAL A 18 -5.54 -4.29 19.92
N ALA A 19 -4.46 -3.53 20.15
CA ALA A 19 -4.22 -2.26 19.48
C ALA A 19 -4.12 -2.44 17.95
N ALA A 20 -3.35 -3.44 17.48
CA ALA A 20 -3.23 -3.74 16.06
C ALA A 20 -4.57 -4.12 15.42
N LYS A 21 -5.37 -4.96 16.11
CA LYS A 21 -6.72 -5.33 15.64
C LYS A 21 -7.64 -4.12 15.55
N LYS A 22 -7.62 -3.23 16.56
CA LYS A 22 -8.43 -2.02 16.59
C LYS A 22 -8.02 -1.03 15.50
N MET A 23 -6.72 -0.84 15.28
CA MET A 23 -6.21 0.01 14.20
C MET A 23 -6.68 -0.50 12.83
N PHE A 24 -6.57 -1.80 12.58
CA PHE A 24 -7.03 -2.42 11.34
C PHE A 24 -8.55 -2.23 11.12
N GLU A 25 -9.35 -2.36 12.18
CA GLU A 25 -10.80 -2.16 12.11
C GLU A 25 -11.18 -0.70 11.86
N VAL A 26 -10.47 0.24 12.48
CA VAL A 26 -10.64 1.68 12.22
C VAL A 26 -10.26 2.04 10.78
N GLU A 27 -9.13 1.55 10.27
CA GLU A 27 -8.72 1.76 8.88
C GLU A 27 -9.75 1.21 7.89
N LYS A 28 -10.30 0.02 8.17
CA LYS A 28 -11.36 -0.58 7.36
C LYS A 28 -12.63 0.29 7.34
N GLN A 29 -13.07 0.78 8.49
CA GLN A 29 -14.26 1.62 8.58
C GLN A 29 -14.07 2.96 7.83
N VAL A 30 -12.94 3.63 8.02
CA VAL A 30 -12.59 4.86 7.28
C VAL A 30 -12.52 4.61 5.77
N ALA A 31 -12.03 3.45 5.36
CA ALA A 31 -11.95 3.07 3.96
C ALA A 31 -13.35 2.89 3.32
N GLU A 32 -14.30 2.28 4.04
CA GLU A 32 -15.69 2.09 3.60
C GLU A 32 -16.44 3.43 3.50
N GLU A 33 -16.28 4.33 4.48
CA GLU A 33 -16.94 5.65 4.48
C GLU A 33 -16.50 6.55 3.32
N ARG A 34 -15.26 6.38 2.83
CA ARG A 34 -14.69 7.18 1.73
C ARG A 34 -14.87 6.57 0.35
N GLY A 35 -15.52 5.40 0.23
CA GLY A 35 -15.63 4.70 -1.06
C GLY A 35 -14.29 4.20 -1.60
N THR A 36 -13.28 4.04 -0.73
CA THR A 36 -11.97 3.56 -1.15
C THR A 36 -11.99 2.05 -1.38
N MET A 37 -11.15 1.61 -2.30
CA MET A 37 -10.89 0.21 -2.59
C MET A 37 -9.47 -0.17 -2.20
N GLN A 38 -9.26 -1.46 -1.95
CA GLN A 38 -7.94 -2.01 -1.70
C GLN A 38 -7.32 -2.48 -3.01
N ILE A 39 -6.02 -2.26 -3.18
CA ILE A 39 -5.21 -2.84 -4.26
C ILE A 39 -3.90 -3.38 -3.67
N PHE A 40 -3.22 -4.24 -4.42
CA PHE A 40 -1.92 -4.80 -4.07
C PHE A 40 -0.86 -4.33 -5.04
N VAL A 41 0.32 -3.95 -4.54
CA VAL A 41 1.46 -3.55 -5.36
C VAL A 41 2.67 -4.41 -5.03
N TRP A 42 3.10 -5.21 -6.00
CA TRP A 42 4.33 -5.98 -5.95
C TRP A 42 5.51 -5.08 -6.30
N THR A 43 6.44 -4.90 -5.36
CA THR A 43 7.62 -4.04 -5.56
C THR A 43 8.80 -4.81 -6.11
N PHE A 44 9.76 -4.11 -6.73
CA PHE A 44 11.01 -4.71 -7.21
C PHE A 44 11.86 -5.36 -6.10
N ARG A 45 11.59 -5.04 -4.82
CA ARG A 45 12.24 -5.65 -3.65
C ARG A 45 11.59 -6.97 -3.23
N GLY A 46 10.60 -7.47 -3.96
CA GLY A 46 9.87 -8.69 -3.66
C GLY A 46 8.89 -8.56 -2.49
N LYS A 47 8.40 -7.35 -2.21
CA LYS A 47 7.37 -7.11 -1.18
C LYS A 47 6.03 -6.77 -1.83
N THR A 48 4.95 -7.23 -1.21
CA THR A 48 3.60 -6.81 -1.57
C THR A 48 3.14 -5.72 -0.61
N ILE A 49 2.77 -4.57 -1.15
CA ILE A 49 2.20 -3.45 -0.40
C ILE A 49 0.70 -3.43 -0.63
N THR A 50 -0.06 -3.43 0.45
CA THR A 50 -1.51 -3.23 0.41
C THR A 50 -1.81 -1.74 0.47
N MET A 51 -2.62 -1.23 -0.45
CA MET A 51 -2.96 0.20 -0.52
C MET A 51 -4.47 0.42 -0.57
N HIS A 52 -4.92 1.45 0.14
CA HIS A 52 -6.27 1.99 0.03
C HIS A 52 -6.28 3.20 -0.90
N VAL A 53 -7.03 3.09 -1.99
CA VAL A 53 -7.08 4.04 -3.10
C VAL A 53 -8.52 4.33 -3.49
N GLU A 54 -8.76 5.48 -4.10
CA GLU A 54 -10.06 5.79 -4.70
C GLU A 54 -10.02 5.44 -6.19
N PRO A 55 -11.10 4.95 -6.80
CA PRO A 55 -11.13 4.67 -8.24
C PRO A 55 -10.73 5.89 -9.10
N ASP A 56 -11.10 7.09 -8.68
CA ASP A 56 -10.81 8.33 -9.41
C ASP A 56 -9.41 8.91 -9.09
N GLN A 57 -8.59 8.24 -8.25
CA GLN A 57 -7.19 8.66 -8.04
C GLN A 57 -6.37 8.42 -9.30
N SER A 58 -5.54 9.41 -9.65
CA SER A 58 -4.56 9.27 -10.72
C SER A 58 -3.47 8.26 -10.37
N VAL A 59 -2.90 7.64 -11.40
CA VAL A 59 -1.73 6.77 -11.27
C VAL A 59 -0.55 7.52 -10.62
N TRP A 60 -0.39 8.81 -10.93
CA TRP A 60 0.59 9.67 -10.26
C TRP A 60 0.37 9.75 -8.75
N ALA A 61 -0.88 9.93 -8.29
CA ALA A 61 -1.20 9.97 -6.87
C ALA A 61 -0.87 8.64 -6.17
N VAL A 62 -1.09 7.50 -6.85
CA VAL A 62 -0.69 6.18 -6.34
C VAL A 62 0.83 6.05 -6.21
N LYS A 63 1.59 6.50 -7.22
CA LYS A 63 3.07 6.49 -7.17
C LYS A 63 3.63 7.38 -6.06
N LEU A 64 3.02 8.53 -5.79
CA LEU A 64 3.38 9.37 -4.65
C LEU A 64 3.16 8.66 -3.32
N LYS A 65 2.00 8.00 -3.14
CA LYS A 65 1.75 7.17 -1.95
C LYS A 65 2.80 6.06 -1.80
N LEU A 66 3.17 5.39 -2.90
CA LEU A 66 4.24 4.39 -2.90
C LEU A 66 5.61 4.99 -2.57
N GLN A 67 5.92 6.22 -3.03
CA GLN A 67 7.15 6.91 -2.68
C GLN A 67 7.24 7.15 -1.17
N HIS A 68 6.15 7.55 -0.52
CA HIS A 68 6.12 7.71 0.94
C HIS A 68 6.42 6.41 1.70
N ILE A 69 6.08 5.25 1.13
CA ILE A 69 6.26 3.94 1.78
C ILE A 69 7.65 3.35 1.46
N GLU A 70 8.04 3.34 0.19
CA GLU A 70 9.26 2.64 -0.29
C GLU A 70 10.49 3.56 -0.41
N GLY A 71 10.28 4.88 -0.44
CA GLY A 71 11.32 5.90 -0.57
C GLY A 71 11.78 6.18 -2.02
N ASN A 72 11.36 5.39 -3.00
CA ASN A 72 11.78 5.60 -4.40
C ASN A 72 10.98 6.73 -5.06
N PRO A 73 11.62 7.68 -5.77
CA PRO A 73 10.95 8.80 -6.43
C PRO A 73 9.81 8.35 -7.37
N ALA A 74 8.64 9.00 -7.29
CA ALA A 74 7.46 8.63 -8.09
C ALA A 74 7.72 8.65 -9.60
N ASP A 75 8.52 9.59 -10.07
CA ASP A 75 8.93 9.74 -11.49
C ASP A 75 9.87 8.62 -11.98
N GLN A 76 10.44 7.83 -11.06
CA GLN A 76 11.21 6.62 -11.35
C GLN A 76 10.37 5.35 -11.28
N GLN A 77 9.12 5.43 -10.82
CA GLN A 77 8.25 4.26 -10.70
C GLN A 77 7.47 4.02 -12.01
N ARG A 78 7.39 2.75 -12.41
CA ARG A 78 6.45 2.26 -13.43
C ARG A 78 5.47 1.31 -12.77
N LEU A 79 4.18 1.61 -12.91
CA LEU A 79 3.11 0.72 -12.50
C LEU A 79 2.62 -0.03 -13.73
N ILE A 80 2.53 -1.35 -13.60
CA ILE A 80 2.10 -2.27 -14.65
C ILE A 80 0.94 -3.09 -14.11
N TRP A 81 -0.13 -3.17 -14.88
CA TRP A 81 -1.25 -4.06 -14.60
C TRP A 81 -1.46 -5.00 -15.79
N GLY A 82 -1.36 -6.31 -15.55
CA GLY A 82 -1.28 -7.30 -16.63
C GLY A 82 -0.12 -6.98 -17.57
N ASN A 83 -0.43 -6.70 -18.84
CA ASN A 83 0.56 -6.34 -19.87
C ASN A 83 0.56 -4.83 -20.19
N GLN A 84 -0.12 -4.01 -19.39
CA GLN A 84 -0.30 -2.59 -19.66
C GLN A 84 0.46 -1.74 -18.63
N GLN A 85 1.34 -0.88 -19.12
CA GLN A 85 1.93 0.18 -18.30
C GLN A 85 0.90 1.30 -18.11
N LEU A 86 0.75 1.76 -16.88
CA LEU A 86 -0.18 2.83 -16.54
C LEU A 86 0.47 4.22 -16.73
N GLU A 87 -0.31 5.16 -17.23
CA GLU A 87 0.06 6.55 -17.51
C GLU A 87 -0.32 7.46 -16.33
N ASP A 88 0.54 8.44 -16.02
CA ASP A 88 0.44 9.26 -14.81
C ASP A 88 -0.80 10.17 -14.76
N ASP A 89 -1.31 10.56 -15.92
CA ASP A 89 -2.46 11.44 -16.13
C ASP A 89 -3.81 10.72 -16.15
N ARG A 90 -3.82 9.39 -16.11
CA ARG A 90 -5.04 8.58 -16.04
C ARG A 90 -5.36 8.12 -14.63
N THR A 91 -6.64 7.86 -14.38
CA THR A 91 -7.14 7.33 -13.12
C THR A 91 -7.15 5.80 -13.09
N LEU A 92 -7.28 5.21 -11.91
CA LEU A 92 -7.45 3.77 -11.78
C LEU A 92 -8.74 3.28 -12.47
N LYS A 93 -9.79 4.10 -12.44
CA LYS A 93 -11.07 3.86 -13.09
C LYS A 93 -10.97 3.90 -14.61
N ASP A 94 -10.15 4.76 -15.20
CA ASP A 94 -9.93 4.81 -16.65
C ASP A 94 -9.35 3.50 -17.20
N TYR A 95 -8.60 2.78 -16.37
CA TYR A 95 -8.09 1.45 -16.66
C TYR A 95 -9.00 0.31 -16.18
N TYR A 96 -10.15 0.62 -15.57
CA TYR A 96 -11.06 -0.35 -14.96
C TYR A 96 -10.36 -1.27 -13.94
N ILE A 97 -9.41 -0.73 -13.18
CA ILE A 97 -8.69 -1.50 -12.15
C ILE A 97 -9.70 -1.87 -11.04
N PRO A 98 -9.94 -3.18 -10.81
CA PRO A 98 -10.90 -3.60 -9.80
C PRO A 98 -10.29 -3.47 -8.39
N ARG A 99 -11.17 -3.54 -7.39
CA ARG A 99 -10.77 -3.87 -6.02
C ARG A 99 -9.95 -5.16 -6.03
N GLU A 100 -8.96 -5.23 -5.15
CA GLU A 100 -8.04 -6.37 -4.99
C GLU A 100 -7.17 -6.66 -6.22
N ALA A 101 -7.06 -5.72 -7.17
CA ALA A 101 -6.12 -5.83 -8.28
C ALA A 101 -4.66 -5.88 -7.80
N SER A 102 -3.85 -6.71 -8.46
CA SER A 102 -2.40 -6.77 -8.24
C SER A 102 -1.65 -6.05 -9.34
N LEU A 103 -0.93 -4.99 -8.97
CA LEU A 103 -0.05 -4.19 -9.82
C LEU A 103 1.41 -4.58 -9.58
N HIS A 104 2.23 -4.52 -10.62
CA HIS A 104 3.67 -4.66 -10.51
C HIS A 104 4.33 -3.29 -10.60
N MET A 105 5.17 -2.96 -9.62
CA MET A 105 6.00 -1.76 -9.61
C MET A 105 7.44 -2.11 -10.00
N LEU A 106 7.89 -1.49 -11.08
CA LEU A 106 9.28 -1.57 -11.55
C LEU A 106 9.94 -0.19 -11.46
N LEU A 107 11.25 -0.18 -11.23
CA LEU A 107 12.03 1.05 -11.37
C LEU A 107 12.38 1.30 -12.84
N ARG A 108 12.36 2.56 -13.22
CA ARG A 108 13.00 3.07 -14.42
C ARG A 108 14.41 3.47 -14.06
N LEU A 109 15.40 2.86 -14.70
CA LEU A 109 16.77 3.33 -14.63
C LEU A 109 16.85 4.66 -15.38
N ARG A 110 17.25 5.73 -14.70
CA ARG A 110 17.85 6.88 -15.38
C ARG A 110 19.34 6.58 -15.53
N GLY A 111 19.87 6.73 -16.74
CA GLY A 111 21.32 6.89 -16.90
C GLY A 111 21.74 8.07 -16.03
N GLY A 112 22.79 7.89 -15.24
CA GLY A 112 23.28 8.89 -14.29
C GLY A 112 23.43 10.27 -14.94
N MET A 113 23.18 11.31 -14.14
CA MET A 113 23.66 12.66 -14.47
C MET A 113 25.17 12.66 -14.64
#